data_AF-A0A2A2IHK5-F1
#
_entry.id   AF-A0A2A2IHK5-F1
#
_cell.length_a   1.000
_cell.length_b   1.000
_cell.length_c   1.000
_cell.angle_alpha   90.00
_cell.angle_beta   90.00
_cell.angle_gamma   90.00
#
_symmetry.space_group_name_H-M   'P 1'
#
loop_
_entity.id
_entity.type
_entity.pdbx_description
1 polymer ?
#
loop_
_entity_poly.entity_id
_entity_poly.type
_entity_poly.pdbx_seq_one_letter_code
_entity_poly.pdbx_strand_id
1 'polypeptide(L)'
;MHCLWCNIQIIPEISWKNLFILEAAKQLCAECEEKLELLKGRQCMRCSRISDKALCADCGWWDDQTDEMDTLAFNYSIFTYNKFMEDMIAKWKYRGDYHLGNAFKERFSRSFTGKFSFLKKDVLVVPIPLSDERLSERAFNQAQMLADFLPAENKSILTRIHGEKQSKKTRYERIFTKNPFVLHESINKPVILVDDIYTTGTTLRHAARLLKDKGCPDVYAYTLIRG
;
A
#
# COMPACT_ATOMS: atom_id res chain seq x y z
N MET A 1 -21.03 13.10 13.21
CA MET A 1 -20.66 11.73 12.74
C MET A 1 -19.98 10.98 13.87
N HIS A 2 -19.84 9.66 13.82
CA HIS A 2 -19.10 8.89 14.82
C HIS A 2 -17.75 8.44 14.25
N CYS A 3 -16.73 8.36 15.10
CA CYS A 3 -15.42 7.82 14.75
C CYS A 3 -15.55 6.34 14.33
N LEU A 4 -15.00 5.96 13.18
CA LEU A 4 -15.06 4.58 12.68
C LEU A 4 -14.37 3.55 13.59
N TRP A 5 -13.44 4.01 14.45
CA TRP A 5 -12.73 3.12 15.36
C TRP A 5 -13.39 3.02 16.74
N CYS A 6 -13.49 4.13 17.47
CA CYS A 6 -13.97 4.15 18.86
C CYS A 6 -15.46 4.48 19.01
N ASN A 7 -16.16 4.78 17.91
CA ASN A 7 -17.58 5.15 17.88
C ASN A 7 -17.95 6.41 18.70
N ILE A 8 -16.98 7.18 19.17
CA ILE A 8 -17.23 8.48 19.83
C ILE A 8 -17.73 9.49 18.80
N GLN A 9 -18.68 10.34 19.21
CA GLN A 9 -19.21 11.40 18.37
C GLN A 9 -18.12 12.43 18.04
N ILE A 10 -17.89 12.65 16.75
CA ILE A 10 -17.05 13.71 16.22
C ILE A 10 -17.94 14.95 16.07
N ILE A 11 -17.62 15.98 16.85
CA ILE A 11 -18.22 17.31 16.76
C ILE A 11 -17.33 18.13 15.83
N PRO A 12 -17.81 18.49 14.62
CA PRO A 12 -17.05 19.37 13.73
C PRO A 12 -16.96 20.77 14.33
N GLU A 13 -15.76 21.36 14.34
CA GLU A 13 -15.61 22.76 14.71
C GLU A 13 -16.27 23.63 13.62
N ILE A 14 -17.29 24.40 14.00
CA ILE A 14 -17.96 25.33 13.10
C ILE A 14 -17.08 26.59 13.02
N SER A 15 -16.51 26.83 11.85
CA SER A 15 -15.77 28.06 11.54
C SER A 15 -16.43 28.79 10.36
N TRP A 16 -16.13 30.08 10.19
CA TRP A 16 -16.62 30.86 9.05
C TRP A 16 -16.21 30.26 7.68
N LYS A 17 -15.13 29.47 7.63
CA LYS A 17 -14.74 28.71 6.42
C LYS A 17 -15.68 27.54 6.14
N ASN A 18 -16.15 26.86 7.18
CA ASN A 18 -16.97 25.65 7.09
C ASN A 18 -18.45 25.96 6.84
N LEU A 19 -18.83 27.24 6.93
CA LEU A 19 -20.17 27.74 6.61
C LEU A 19 -20.45 27.76 5.09
N PHE A 20 -19.39 27.92 4.28
CA PHE A 20 -19.47 28.02 2.82
C PHE A 20 -18.76 26.86 2.09
N ILE A 21 -17.93 26.09 2.78
CA ILE A 21 -17.25 24.90 2.27
C ILE A 21 -17.59 23.73 3.21
N LEU A 22 -18.35 22.74 2.72
CA LEU A 22 -18.53 21.48 3.43
C LEU A 22 -17.18 20.75 3.50
N GLU A 23 -16.50 20.85 4.64
CA GLU A 23 -15.28 20.09 4.89
C GLU A 23 -15.56 18.58 4.80
N ALA A 24 -14.61 17.85 4.22
CA ALA A 24 -14.70 16.41 4.13
C ALA A 24 -14.88 15.82 5.54
N ALA A 25 -15.89 14.97 5.67
CA ALA A 25 -16.32 14.48 6.95
C ALA A 25 -15.23 13.57 7.56
N LYS A 26 -14.69 13.95 8.74
CA LYS A 26 -13.61 13.21 9.42
C LYS A 26 -14.06 11.78 9.78
N GLN A 27 -13.23 10.81 9.43
CA GLN A 27 -13.52 9.39 9.63
C GLN A 27 -13.06 8.88 11.01
N LEU A 28 -12.04 9.51 11.59
CA LEU A 28 -11.53 9.22 12.92
C LEU A 28 -11.62 10.48 13.81
N CYS A 29 -11.78 10.27 15.13
CA CYS A 29 -11.55 11.35 16.09
C CYS A 29 -10.05 11.65 16.21
N ALA A 30 -9.71 12.83 16.76
CA ALA A 30 -8.32 13.28 16.89
C ALA A 30 -7.43 12.26 17.63
N GLU A 31 -7.90 11.71 18.76
CA GLU A 31 -7.16 10.71 19.53
C GLU A 31 -6.87 9.41 18.75
N CYS A 32 -7.81 8.98 17.90
CA CYS A 32 -7.59 7.79 17.06
C CYS A 32 -6.66 8.09 15.89
N GLU A 33 -6.75 9.30 15.32
CA GLU A 33 -5.84 9.73 14.26
C GLU A 33 -4.40 9.88 14.79
N GLU A 34 -4.20 10.40 16.00
CA GLU A 34 -2.87 10.52 16.62
C GLU A 34 -2.18 9.18 16.86
N LYS A 35 -2.95 8.11 17.12
CA LYS A 35 -2.43 6.75 17.28
C LYS A 35 -2.00 6.12 15.95
N LEU A 36 -2.40 6.68 14.81
CA LEU A 36 -1.90 6.31 13.49
C LEU A 36 -0.56 7.01 13.22
N GLU A 37 0.51 6.37 13.68
CA GLU A 37 1.86 6.91 13.57
C GLU A 37 2.36 6.93 12.11
N LEU A 38 2.59 8.13 11.59
CA LEU A 38 3.28 8.34 10.31
C LEU A 38 4.76 7.93 10.42
N LEU A 39 5.33 7.45 9.31
CA LEU A 39 6.77 7.28 9.20
C LEU A 39 7.46 8.64 9.29
N LYS A 40 8.29 8.82 10.32
CA LYS A 40 9.04 10.04 10.61
C LYS A 40 10.54 9.76 10.56
N GLY A 41 11.33 10.78 10.22
CA GLY A 41 12.80 10.71 10.20
C GLY A 41 13.38 10.18 8.89
N ARG A 42 14.67 9.82 8.93
CA ARG A 42 15.39 9.26 7.77
C ARG A 42 14.86 7.87 7.43
N GLN A 43 14.63 7.66 6.14
CA GLN A 43 14.06 6.43 5.60
C GLN A 43 14.93 5.92 4.46
N CYS A 44 14.94 4.60 4.29
CA CYS A 44 15.50 3.95 3.13
C CYS A 44 14.80 4.47 1.87
N MET A 45 15.59 4.96 0.90
CA MET A 45 15.10 5.52 -0.35
C MET A 45 14.31 4.53 -1.21
N ARG A 46 14.49 3.22 -0.96
CA ARG A 46 13.84 2.14 -1.71
C ARG A 46 12.62 1.52 -1.06
N CYS A 47 12.55 1.47 0.26
CA CYS A 47 11.49 0.72 0.94
C CYS A 47 10.80 1.45 2.08
N SER A 48 11.12 2.74 2.30
CA SER A 48 10.59 3.54 3.41
C SER A 48 10.89 3.01 4.82
N ARG A 49 11.77 2.00 4.98
CA ARG A 49 12.22 1.53 6.31
C ARG A 49 12.94 2.67 7.01
N ILE A 50 12.54 3.00 8.24
CA ILE A 50 13.26 3.97 9.07
C ILE A 50 14.69 3.47 9.27
N SER A 51 15.67 4.27 8.86
CA SER A 51 17.07 3.92 8.91
C SER A 51 17.92 5.19 8.78
N ASP A 52 19.06 5.22 9.47
CA ASP A 52 20.06 6.28 9.30
C ASP A 52 20.82 6.19 7.97
N LYS A 53 20.75 5.04 7.29
CA LYS A 53 21.35 4.82 5.98
C LYS A 53 20.34 5.12 4.86
N ALA A 54 20.83 5.68 3.76
CA ALA A 54 20.01 5.89 2.56
C ALA A 54 19.47 4.57 1.98
N LEU A 55 20.26 3.49 2.08
CA LEU A 55 19.87 2.14 1.70
C LEU A 55 19.94 1.23 2.94
N CYS A 56 18.84 0.57 3.28
CA CYS A 56 18.83 -0.38 4.40
C CYS A 56 19.44 -1.73 4.01
N ALA A 57 19.89 -2.51 5.01
CA ALA A 57 20.49 -3.83 4.80
C ALA A 57 19.64 -4.75 3.91
N ASP A 58 18.31 -4.78 4.09
CA ASP A 58 17.43 -5.60 3.26
C ASP A 58 17.46 -5.22 1.78
N CYS A 59 17.57 -3.92 1.48
CA CYS A 59 17.58 -3.44 0.10
C CYS A 59 18.97 -3.63 -0.53
N GLY A 60 20.04 -3.50 0.25
CA GLY A 60 21.38 -3.87 -0.20
C GLY A 60 21.49 -5.37 -0.48
N TRP A 61 20.91 -6.21 0.38
CA TRP A 61 20.85 -7.66 0.13
C TRP A 61 20.11 -8.02 -1.16
N TRP A 62 19.06 -7.28 -1.52
CA TRP A 62 18.38 -7.48 -2.80
C TRP A 62 19.29 -7.14 -3.99
N ASP A 63 20.09 -6.08 -3.90
CA ASP A 63 21.07 -5.74 -4.95
C ASP A 63 22.13 -6.83 -5.12
N ASP A 64 22.57 -7.46 -4.03
CA ASP A 64 23.59 -8.50 -4.08
C ASP A 64 23.09 -9.84 -4.67
N GLN A 65 21.77 -10.04 -4.74
CA GLN A 65 21.14 -11.31 -5.12
C GLN A 65 20.63 -11.34 -6.55
N THR A 66 20.56 -10.18 -7.20
CA THR A 66 20.12 -10.06 -8.59
C THR A 66 21.26 -9.49 -9.41
N ASP A 67 21.73 -10.23 -10.41
CA ASP A 67 22.69 -9.71 -11.41
C ASP A 67 22.13 -8.52 -12.21
N GLU A 68 20.83 -8.26 -12.08
CA GLU A 68 20.11 -7.12 -12.63
C GLU A 68 19.70 -6.13 -11.53
N MET A 69 19.65 -4.84 -11.87
CA MET A 69 19.18 -3.79 -10.99
C MET A 69 17.72 -4.05 -10.56
N ASP A 70 17.40 -3.83 -9.27
CA ASP A 70 16.04 -4.05 -8.73
C ASP A 70 14.96 -3.44 -9.63
N THR A 71 14.07 -4.29 -10.14
CA THR A 71 12.97 -3.92 -11.02
C THR A 71 11.99 -2.93 -10.39
N LEU A 72 11.93 -2.87 -9.05
CA LEU A 72 11.15 -1.91 -8.30
C LEU A 72 11.98 -0.67 -7.99
N ALA A 73 11.63 0.48 -8.58
CA ALA A 73 12.36 1.73 -8.39
C ALA A 73 12.38 2.17 -6.91
N PHE A 74 11.19 2.26 -6.30
CA PHE A 74 11.03 2.41 -4.86
C PHE A 74 9.62 2.05 -4.41
N ASN A 75 9.47 1.75 -3.12
CA ASN A 75 8.23 1.76 -2.38
C ASN A 75 8.15 2.98 -1.47
N TYR A 76 7.00 3.63 -1.44
CA TYR A 76 6.66 4.62 -0.44
C TYR A 76 5.54 4.10 0.48
N SER A 77 5.79 4.12 1.79
CA SER A 77 4.80 3.77 2.81
C SER A 77 4.40 5.01 3.62
N ILE A 78 3.20 5.01 4.21
CA ILE A 78 2.72 6.15 5.01
C ILE A 78 2.95 5.93 6.49
N PHE A 79 2.47 4.80 7.01
CA PHE A 79 2.38 4.54 8.43
C PHE A 79 3.43 3.51 8.88
N THR A 80 3.83 3.63 10.14
CA THR A 80 4.60 2.58 10.82
C THR A 80 3.66 1.50 11.34
N TYR A 81 4.15 0.27 11.44
CA TYR A 81 3.41 -0.83 12.06
C TYR A 81 3.54 -0.75 13.59
N ASN A 82 2.60 -0.05 14.24
CA ASN A 82 2.45 -0.04 15.70
C ASN A 82 1.25 -0.90 16.15
N LYS A 83 1.05 -1.01 17.47
CA LYS A 83 -0.02 -1.86 18.02
C LYS A 83 -1.43 -1.41 17.59
N PHE A 84 -1.68 -0.11 17.55
CA PHE A 84 -2.97 0.43 17.13
C PHE A 84 -3.26 0.12 15.65
N MET A 85 -2.25 0.29 14.78
CA MET A 85 -2.35 -0.07 13.37
C MET A 85 -2.59 -1.57 13.17
N GLU A 86 -1.89 -2.42 13.91
CA GLU A 86 -2.14 -3.87 13.90
C GLU A 86 -3.60 -4.20 14.20
N ASP A 87 -4.16 -3.64 15.27
CA ASP A 87 -5.53 -3.91 15.68
C ASP A 87 -6.55 -3.39 14.64
N MET A 88 -6.31 -2.20 14.06
CA MET A 88 -7.12 -1.65 12.99
C MET A 88 -7.09 -2.52 11.73
N ILE A 89 -5.90 -2.97 11.31
CA ILE A 89 -5.76 -3.83 10.14
C ILE A 89 -6.36 -5.21 10.38
N ALA A 90 -6.25 -5.75 11.58
CA ALA A 90 -6.88 -7.02 11.92
C ALA A 90 -8.41 -6.91 11.81
N LYS A 91 -9.01 -5.83 12.33
CA LYS A 91 -10.45 -5.56 12.19
C LYS A 91 -10.83 -5.36 10.73
N TRP A 92 -10.06 -4.57 9.98
CA TRP A 92 -10.32 -4.29 8.57
C TRP A 92 -10.27 -5.56 7.71
N LYS A 93 -9.23 -6.38 7.85
CA LYS A 93 -9.00 -7.57 7.01
C LYS A 93 -9.88 -8.75 7.37
N TYR A 94 -10.00 -9.07 8.65
CA TYR A 94 -10.53 -10.37 9.09
C TYR A 94 -11.93 -10.29 9.70
N ARG A 95 -12.38 -9.10 10.10
CA ARG A 95 -13.75 -8.90 10.60
C ARG A 95 -14.70 -8.31 9.54
N GLY A 96 -14.23 -8.19 8.29
CA GLY A 96 -15.04 -7.73 7.15
C GLY A 96 -15.48 -6.27 7.24
N ASP A 97 -14.87 -5.46 8.10
CA ASP A 97 -15.22 -4.05 8.29
C ASP A 97 -14.67 -3.20 7.14
N TYR A 98 -15.22 -3.39 5.93
CA TYR A 98 -14.81 -2.67 4.72
C TYR A 98 -14.80 -1.17 4.94
N HIS A 99 -15.82 -0.64 5.63
CA HIS A 99 -15.97 0.78 5.91
C HIS A 99 -14.78 1.37 6.69
N LEU A 100 -14.15 0.60 7.58
CA LEU A 100 -12.97 1.05 8.33
C LEU A 100 -11.83 1.54 7.44
N GLY A 101 -11.69 1.00 6.22
CA GLY A 101 -10.67 1.46 5.28
C GLY A 101 -10.81 2.94 4.88
N ASN A 102 -12.01 3.52 5.00
CA ASN A 102 -12.21 4.96 4.77
C ASN A 102 -11.43 5.83 5.76
N ALA A 103 -11.06 5.30 6.93
CA ALA A 103 -10.18 5.97 7.88
C ALA A 103 -8.85 6.40 7.25
N PHE A 104 -8.38 5.68 6.22
CA PHE A 104 -7.11 5.95 5.55
C PHE A 104 -7.25 6.85 4.31
N LYS A 105 -8.47 7.05 3.79
CA LYS A 105 -8.71 7.65 2.46
C LYS A 105 -8.06 9.01 2.28
N GLU A 106 -8.30 9.95 3.18
CA GLU A 106 -7.78 11.32 3.06
C GLU A 106 -6.24 11.33 3.09
N ARG A 107 -5.64 10.64 4.08
CA ARG A 107 -4.18 10.60 4.22
C ARG A 107 -3.54 9.88 3.03
N PHE A 108 -4.09 8.75 2.61
CA PHE A 108 -3.59 7.94 1.50
C PHE A 108 -3.62 8.71 0.17
N SER A 109 -4.76 9.31 -0.19
CA SER A 109 -4.89 10.11 -1.42
C SER A 109 -4.00 11.36 -1.41
N ARG A 110 -3.91 12.07 -0.28
CA ARG A 110 -3.05 13.27 -0.15
C ARG A 110 -1.56 12.92 -0.25
N SER A 111 -1.12 11.89 0.46
CA SER A 111 0.27 11.44 0.43
C SER A 111 0.67 10.93 -0.96
N PHE A 112 -0.23 10.24 -1.68
CA PHE A 112 -0.02 9.86 -3.07
C PHE A 112 0.22 11.08 -3.98
N THR A 113 -0.68 12.05 -3.92
CA THR A 113 -0.62 13.26 -4.76
C THR A 113 0.68 14.03 -4.53
N GLY A 114 1.12 14.14 -3.27
CA GLY A 114 2.40 14.77 -2.94
C GLY A 114 3.59 13.98 -3.48
N LYS A 115 3.65 12.66 -3.19
CA LYS A 115 4.82 11.83 -3.50
C LYS A 115 4.99 11.54 -5.00
N PHE A 116 3.89 11.33 -5.72
CA PHE A 116 3.89 10.88 -7.12
C PHE A 116 3.52 11.98 -8.12
N SER A 117 3.51 13.25 -7.68
CA SER A 117 3.26 14.41 -8.55
C SER A 117 4.18 14.48 -9.78
N PHE A 118 5.38 13.89 -9.72
CA PHE A 118 6.33 13.84 -10.82
C PHE A 118 5.91 12.93 -11.99
N LEU A 119 5.00 11.98 -11.79
CA LEU A 119 4.55 11.03 -12.82
C LEU A 119 3.45 11.58 -13.74
N LYS A 120 2.96 12.79 -13.49
CA LYS A 120 1.86 13.42 -14.24
C LYS A 120 0.65 12.47 -14.35
N LYS A 121 -0.17 12.59 -15.41
CA LYS A 121 -1.41 11.80 -15.60
C LYS A 121 -1.21 10.46 -16.33
N ASP A 122 0.01 10.12 -16.72
CA ASP A 122 0.27 8.95 -17.58
C ASP A 122 0.74 7.72 -16.80
N VAL A 123 0.23 7.56 -15.57
CA VAL A 123 0.57 6.46 -14.67
C VAL A 123 -0.62 5.54 -14.46
N LEU A 124 -0.38 4.23 -14.50
CA LEU A 124 -1.39 3.22 -14.19
C LEU A 124 -1.22 2.73 -12.75
N VAL A 125 -2.29 2.80 -11.97
CA VAL A 125 -2.36 2.19 -10.64
C VAL A 125 -2.79 0.74 -10.79
N VAL A 126 -2.03 -0.17 -10.18
CA VAL A 126 -2.29 -1.62 -10.24
C VAL A 126 -2.32 -2.18 -8.83
N PRO A 127 -3.48 -2.60 -8.31
CA PRO A 127 -3.58 -3.21 -6.99
C PRO A 127 -3.06 -4.64 -7.02
N ILE A 128 -2.34 -5.04 -5.97
CA ILE A 128 -1.88 -6.41 -5.82
C ILE A 128 -3.08 -7.35 -5.60
N PRO A 129 -3.23 -8.42 -6.38
CA PRO A 129 -4.33 -9.36 -6.23
C PRO A 129 -4.14 -10.27 -5.01
N LEU A 130 -5.25 -10.58 -4.36
CA LEU A 130 -5.32 -11.68 -3.39
C LEU A 130 -5.46 -13.02 -4.11
N SER A 131 -5.14 -14.11 -3.42
CA SER A 131 -5.55 -15.44 -3.85
C SER A 131 -7.05 -15.63 -3.56
N ASP A 132 -7.72 -16.53 -4.28
CA ASP A 132 -9.17 -16.76 -4.08
C ASP A 132 -9.49 -17.18 -2.64
N GLU A 133 -8.63 -17.97 -2.01
CA GLU A 133 -8.73 -18.32 -0.58
C GLU A 133 -8.77 -17.08 0.33
N ARG A 134 -7.86 -16.11 0.08
CA ARG A 134 -7.79 -14.88 0.88
C ARG A 134 -8.92 -13.93 0.56
N LEU A 135 -9.35 -13.88 -0.70
CA LEU A 135 -10.50 -13.08 -1.10
C LEU A 135 -11.78 -13.63 -0.45
N SER A 136 -11.94 -14.95 -0.41
CA SER A 136 -13.04 -15.61 0.30
C SER A 136 -12.99 -15.39 1.80
N GLU A 137 -11.81 -15.42 2.42
CA GLU A 137 -11.63 -15.18 3.86
C GLU A 137 -11.95 -13.73 4.26
N ARG A 138 -11.55 -12.76 3.41
CA ARG A 138 -11.63 -11.33 3.73
C ARG A 138 -12.81 -10.60 3.09
N ALA A 139 -13.54 -11.26 2.19
CA ALA A 139 -14.63 -10.74 1.36
C ALA A 139 -14.27 -9.59 0.39
N PHE A 140 -13.11 -8.94 0.52
CA PHE A 140 -12.66 -7.87 -0.38
C PHE A 140 -11.12 -7.79 -0.46
N ASN A 141 -10.64 -7.13 -1.52
CA ASN A 141 -9.21 -6.83 -1.70
C ASN A 141 -8.87 -5.44 -1.13
N GLN A 142 -8.04 -5.41 -0.10
CA GLN A 142 -7.58 -4.18 0.56
C GLN A 142 -6.78 -3.28 -0.38
N ALA A 143 -5.93 -3.87 -1.22
CA ALA A 143 -5.13 -3.14 -2.20
C ALA A 143 -6.03 -2.47 -3.25
N GLN A 144 -7.09 -3.15 -3.68
CA GLN A 144 -8.08 -2.60 -4.60
C GLN A 144 -8.77 -1.38 -3.98
N MET A 145 -9.26 -1.52 -2.75
CA MET A 145 -9.91 -0.41 -2.03
C MET A 145 -8.98 0.81 -1.88
N LEU A 146 -7.71 0.59 -1.56
CA LEU A 146 -6.72 1.67 -1.48
C LEU A 146 -6.44 2.31 -2.84
N ALA A 147 -6.37 1.51 -3.90
CA ALA A 147 -6.19 2.00 -5.27
C ALA A 147 -7.39 2.85 -5.73
N ASP A 148 -8.62 2.49 -5.33
CA ASP A 148 -9.84 3.26 -5.64
C ASP A 148 -9.88 4.64 -4.97
N PHE A 149 -9.01 4.90 -3.98
CA PHE A 149 -8.86 6.23 -3.37
C PHE A 149 -7.97 7.18 -4.17
N LEU A 150 -7.23 6.65 -5.14
CA LEU A 150 -6.20 7.41 -5.84
C LEU A 150 -6.80 8.14 -7.06
N PRO A 151 -6.39 9.39 -7.32
CA PRO A 151 -6.87 10.16 -8.47
C PRO A 151 -6.12 9.78 -9.75
N ALA A 152 -6.05 8.49 -10.07
CA ALA A 152 -5.36 7.94 -11.23
C ALA A 152 -6.14 6.75 -11.82
N GLU A 153 -5.86 6.40 -13.07
CA GLU A 153 -6.46 5.22 -13.69
C GLU A 153 -6.03 3.97 -12.90
N ASN A 154 -7.01 3.19 -12.46
CA ASN A 154 -6.82 1.97 -11.69
C ASN A 154 -7.28 0.77 -12.52
N LYS A 155 -6.41 -0.24 -12.69
CA LYS A 155 -6.75 -1.46 -13.43
C LYS A 155 -6.14 -2.71 -12.77
N SER A 156 -6.98 -3.72 -12.56
CA SER A 156 -6.59 -5.01 -11.99
C SER A 156 -6.05 -5.96 -13.08
N ILE A 157 -4.84 -5.67 -13.57
CA ILE A 157 -4.21 -6.41 -14.68
C ILE A 157 -3.42 -7.65 -14.24
N LEU A 158 -3.15 -7.77 -12.95
CA LEU A 158 -2.43 -8.90 -12.35
C LEU A 158 -3.43 -9.90 -11.80
N THR A 159 -3.21 -11.17 -12.09
CA THR A 159 -3.89 -12.29 -11.43
C THR A 159 -2.91 -13.11 -10.62
N ARG A 160 -3.37 -13.73 -9.54
CA ARG A 160 -2.55 -14.58 -8.68
C ARG A 160 -2.93 -16.03 -8.90
N ILE A 161 -2.01 -16.85 -9.40
CA ILE A 161 -2.23 -18.30 -9.49
C ILE A 161 -2.14 -18.88 -8.07
N HIS A 162 -3.00 -19.86 -7.79
CA HIS A 162 -2.94 -20.63 -6.55
C HIS A 162 -1.54 -21.20 -6.32
N GLY A 163 -0.99 -20.90 -5.14
CA GLY A 163 0.25 -21.43 -4.61
C GLY A 163 0.24 -21.30 -3.10
N GLU A 164 0.91 -22.22 -2.41
CA GLU A 164 0.87 -22.38 -0.95
C GLU A 164 0.98 -21.08 -0.14
N LYS A 165 0.26 -21.01 0.98
CA LYS A 165 0.19 -19.86 1.90
C LYS A 165 1.58 -19.28 2.23
N GLN A 166 1.91 -18.13 1.66
CA GLN A 166 3.13 -17.37 2.00
C GLN A 166 3.15 -16.85 3.46
N SER A 167 1.99 -16.73 4.12
CA SER A 167 1.92 -16.22 5.50
C SER A 167 2.57 -17.15 6.53
N LYS A 168 2.62 -18.46 6.26
CA LYS A 168 3.29 -19.45 7.12
C LYS A 168 4.78 -19.63 6.82
N LYS A 169 5.27 -19.02 5.74
CA LYS A 169 6.67 -19.15 5.31
C LYS A 169 7.58 -18.23 6.10
N THR A 170 8.78 -18.70 6.40
CA THR A 170 9.84 -17.90 7.02
C THR A 170 10.22 -16.74 6.10
N ARG A 171 10.88 -15.72 6.66
CA ARG A 171 11.37 -14.57 5.89
C ARG A 171 12.22 -15.01 4.69
N TYR A 172 13.10 -15.99 4.88
CA TYR A 172 13.96 -16.55 3.85
C TYR A 172 13.15 -17.28 2.77
N GLU A 173 12.21 -18.14 3.16
CA GLU A 173 11.36 -18.87 2.21
C GLU A 173 10.49 -17.96 1.33
N ARG A 174 10.02 -16.83 1.87
CA ARG A 174 9.24 -15.86 1.08
C ARG A 174 10.05 -15.29 -0.08
N ILE A 175 11.33 -15.03 0.14
CA ILE A 175 12.24 -14.43 -0.83
C ILE A 175 12.48 -15.35 -2.04
N PHE A 176 12.60 -16.67 -1.83
CA PHE A 176 12.86 -17.64 -2.89
C PHE A 176 11.60 -18.30 -3.50
N THR A 177 10.41 -17.79 -3.18
CA THR A 177 9.17 -18.36 -3.72
C THR A 177 9.04 -18.04 -5.22
N LYS A 178 8.58 -18.99 -6.05
CA LYS A 178 8.25 -18.71 -7.46
C LYS A 178 7.26 -17.55 -7.59
N ASN A 179 7.38 -16.75 -8.65
CA ASN A 179 6.46 -15.65 -8.93
C ASN A 179 5.01 -16.18 -9.05
N PRO A 180 4.08 -15.78 -8.17
CA PRO A 180 2.72 -16.29 -8.19
C PRO A 180 1.80 -15.49 -9.14
N PHE A 181 2.31 -14.47 -9.83
CA PHE A 181 1.51 -13.56 -10.63
C PHE A 181 1.56 -13.87 -12.12
N VAL A 182 0.45 -13.58 -12.80
CA VAL A 182 0.33 -13.63 -14.26
C VAL A 182 -0.17 -12.29 -14.77
N LEU A 183 0.34 -11.93 -15.94
CA LEU A 183 0.01 -10.72 -16.67
C LEU A 183 -0.14 -11.07 -18.14
N HIS A 184 -1.33 -10.82 -18.69
CA HIS A 184 -1.67 -11.19 -20.07
C HIS A 184 -1.51 -10.05 -21.07
N GLU A 185 -1.36 -8.82 -20.61
CA GLU A 185 -1.22 -7.63 -21.45
C GLU A 185 0.17 -6.99 -21.37
N SER A 186 0.59 -6.31 -22.44
CA SER A 186 1.79 -5.48 -22.45
C SER A 186 1.50 -4.13 -21.79
N ILE A 187 2.46 -3.59 -21.06
CA ILE A 187 2.33 -2.32 -20.37
C ILE A 187 3.38 -1.35 -20.89
N ASN A 188 2.96 -0.21 -21.43
CA ASN A 188 3.84 0.80 -22.01
C ASN A 188 3.88 2.12 -21.21
N LYS A 189 3.37 2.10 -19.99
CA LYS A 189 3.29 3.25 -19.08
C LYS A 189 3.90 2.93 -17.72
N PRO A 190 4.40 3.92 -16.97
CA PRO A 190 4.79 3.72 -15.58
C PRO A 190 3.66 3.14 -14.75
N VAL A 191 3.99 2.23 -13.84
CA VAL A 191 3.01 1.58 -12.95
C VAL A 191 3.32 1.90 -11.50
N ILE A 192 2.26 2.18 -10.73
CA ILE A 192 2.32 2.20 -9.26
C ILE A 192 1.56 0.98 -8.74
N LEU A 193 2.29 0.03 -8.18
CA LEU A 193 1.74 -1.10 -7.46
C LEU A 193 1.17 -0.64 -6.12
N VAL A 194 -0.07 -1.02 -5.82
CA VAL A 194 -0.69 -0.71 -4.52
C VAL A 194 -0.84 -1.97 -3.70
N ASP A 195 -0.42 -1.91 -2.43
CA ASP A 195 -0.62 -2.98 -1.45
C ASP A 195 -0.87 -2.37 -0.06
N ASP A 196 -1.41 -3.16 0.87
CA ASP A 196 -1.71 -2.64 2.21
C ASP A 196 -0.46 -2.61 3.12
N ILE A 197 0.48 -3.54 2.96
CA ILE A 197 1.65 -3.63 3.83
C ILE A 197 2.91 -4.04 3.08
N TYR A 198 3.99 -3.27 3.29
CA TYR A 198 5.32 -3.62 2.84
C TYR A 198 6.11 -4.29 3.96
N THR A 199 6.56 -5.53 3.74
CA THR A 199 7.43 -6.27 4.68
C THR A 199 8.83 -6.52 4.08
N THR A 200 9.02 -7.64 3.39
CA THR A 200 10.27 -7.97 2.65
C THR A 200 10.30 -7.34 1.26
N GLY A 201 9.14 -6.94 0.73
CA GLY A 201 8.99 -6.42 -0.62
C GLY A 201 8.99 -7.49 -1.72
N THR A 202 8.99 -8.78 -1.35
CA THR A 202 8.99 -9.90 -2.31
C THR A 202 7.78 -9.84 -3.23
N THR A 203 6.56 -9.67 -2.68
CA THR A 203 5.32 -9.60 -3.47
C THR A 203 5.39 -8.52 -4.54
N LEU A 204 5.83 -7.32 -4.16
CA LEU A 204 5.94 -6.17 -5.05
C LEU A 204 7.04 -6.37 -6.09
N ARG A 205 8.17 -6.99 -5.74
CA ARG A 205 9.25 -7.31 -6.69
C ARG A 205 8.85 -8.37 -7.71
N HIS A 206 8.10 -9.38 -7.30
CA HIS A 206 7.56 -10.36 -8.23
C HIS A 206 6.61 -9.71 -9.24
N ALA A 207 5.71 -8.84 -8.78
CA ALA A 207 4.86 -8.08 -9.67
C ALA A 207 5.66 -7.12 -10.57
N ALA A 208 6.66 -6.42 -10.01
CA ALA A 208 7.50 -5.49 -10.75
C ALA A 208 8.31 -6.16 -11.86
N ARG A 209 8.91 -7.32 -11.59
CA ARG A 209 9.63 -8.10 -12.60
C ARG A 209 8.72 -8.49 -13.76
N LEU A 210 7.54 -9.01 -13.45
CA LEU A 210 6.56 -9.37 -14.48
C LEU A 210 6.11 -8.17 -15.32
N LEU A 211 5.94 -7.00 -14.70
CA LEU A 211 5.60 -5.77 -15.41
C LEU A 211 6.75 -5.29 -16.32
N LYS A 212 8.00 -5.33 -15.83
CA LYS A 212 9.19 -5.00 -16.61
C LYS A 212 9.34 -5.93 -17.81
N ASP A 213 9.16 -7.23 -17.63
CA ASP A 213 9.19 -8.24 -18.70
C ASP A 213 8.11 -7.99 -19.77
N LYS A 214 7.04 -7.28 -19.43
CA LYS A 214 5.94 -6.88 -20.33
C LYS A 214 6.08 -5.47 -20.90
N GLY A 215 7.27 -4.87 -20.78
CA GLY A 215 7.63 -3.59 -21.40
C GLY A 215 7.39 -2.36 -20.53
N CYS A 216 7.02 -2.53 -19.26
CA CYS A 216 6.75 -1.39 -18.37
C CYS A 216 8.04 -0.57 -18.18
N PRO A 217 8.03 0.76 -18.45
CA PRO A 217 9.23 1.59 -18.35
C PRO A 217 9.71 1.72 -16.90
N ASP A 218 8.80 1.91 -15.94
CA ASP A 218 9.11 2.12 -14.53
C ASP A 218 8.03 1.51 -13.63
N VAL A 219 8.47 0.86 -12.55
CA VAL A 219 7.56 0.31 -11.54
C VAL A 219 7.88 0.90 -10.18
N TYR A 220 6.87 1.50 -9.58
CA TYR A 220 6.89 2.01 -8.20
C TYR A 220 5.91 1.22 -7.35
N ALA A 221 6.02 1.35 -6.03
CA ALA A 221 5.03 0.84 -5.10
C ALA A 221 4.56 1.91 -4.13
N TYR A 222 3.28 1.83 -3.79
CA TYR A 222 2.66 2.66 -2.78
C TYR A 222 1.88 1.80 -1.80
N THR A 223 2.31 1.83 -0.54
CA THR A 223 1.75 0.97 0.50
C THR A 223 1.22 1.78 1.68
N LEU A 224 0.19 1.26 2.33
CA LEU A 224 -0.37 1.93 3.51
C LEU A 224 0.64 1.88 4.66
N ILE A 225 1.23 0.71 4.91
CA ILE A 225 2.06 0.45 6.10
C ILE A 225 3.43 -0.10 5.73
N ARG A 226 4.44 0.34 6.49
CA ARG A 226 5.73 -0.34 6.57
C ARG A 226 5.77 -1.24 7.81
N GLY A 227 5.87 -2.55 7.60
CA GLY A 227 6.11 -3.55 8.66
C GLY A 227 7.58 -3.93 8.80
#